data_AF-A0AA41X0N6-F1
#
_entry.id   AF-A0AA41X0N6-F1
#
_cell.length_a   1.000
_cell.length_b   1.000
_cell.length_c   1.000
_cell.angle_alpha   90.00
_cell.angle_beta   90.00
_cell.angle_gamma   90.00
#
_symmetry.space_group_name_H-M   'P 1'
#
loop_
_entity.id
_entity.type
_entity.pdbx_description
1 polymer ?
#
loop_
_entity_poly.entity_id
_entity_poly.type
_entity_poly.pdbx_seq_one_letter_code
_entity_poly.pdbx_strand_id
1 'polypeptide(L)' 'MTKSVVLASASPRRTALLKQMNIAHTIQPADIDESPRLNETPLSLVSRLAAEKGQAVKAKLASKQTLTDDTVI' A
#
# COMPACT_ATOMS: atom_id res chain seq x y z
N MET A 1 -12.72 -17.64 4.86
CA MET A 1 -11.84 -16.49 5.14
C MET A 1 -11.10 -16.12 3.85
N THR A 2 -11.68 -15.25 3.02
CA THR A 2 -11.02 -14.76 1.80
C THR A 2 -10.12 -13.58 2.17
N LYS A 3 -8.80 -13.77 2.17
CA LYS A 3 -7.85 -12.68 2.36
C LYS A 3 -7.84 -11.81 1.11
N SER A 4 -8.12 -10.51 1.25
CA SER A 4 -7.98 -9.58 0.14
C SER A 4 -6.60 -8.93 0.20
N VAL A 5 -5.89 -8.92 -0.93
CA VAL A 5 -4.61 -8.23 -1.04
C VAL A 5 -4.88 -6.81 -1.51
N VAL A 6 -4.35 -5.82 -0.81
CA VAL A 6 -4.49 -4.42 -1.21
C VAL A 6 -3.12 -3.85 -1.55
N LEU A 7 -2.98 -3.40 -2.78
CA LEU A 7 -1.76 -2.79 -3.27
C LEU A 7 -1.80 -1.30 -2.96
N ALA A 8 -0.95 -0.85 -2.04
CA ALA A 8 -0.83 0.57 -1.64
C ALA A 8 0.00 1.40 -2.62
N SER A 9 0.51 0.75 -3.67
CA SER A 9 1.35 1.36 -4.70
C SER A 9 0.57 1.50 -6.01
N ALA A 10 0.67 2.67 -6.65
CA ALA A 10 0.20 2.87 -8.02
C ALA A 10 1.09 2.20 -9.09
N SER A 11 2.11 1.42 -8.70
CA SER A 11 3.08 0.87 -9.64
C SER A 11 2.47 -0.26 -10.51
N PRO A 12 2.38 -0.07 -11.83
CA PRO A 12 1.82 -1.08 -12.74
C PRO A 12 2.58 -2.40 -12.72
N ARG A 13 3.89 -2.34 -12.43
CA ARG A 13 4.77 -3.51 -12.35
C ARG A 13 4.40 -4.44 -11.18
N ARG A 14 4.02 -3.89 -10.03
CA ARG A 14 3.59 -4.67 -8.86
C ARG A 14 2.24 -5.34 -9.09
N THR A 15 1.30 -4.63 -9.70
CA THR A 15 0.02 -5.19 -10.16
C THR A 15 0.23 -6.35 -11.14
N ALA A 16 1.12 -6.19 -12.11
CA ALA A 16 1.42 -7.25 -13.08
C ALA A 16 1.94 -8.52 -12.40
N LEU A 17 2.83 -8.40 -11.41
CA LEU A 17 3.33 -9.52 -10.59
C LEU A 17 2.21 -10.24 -9.83
N LEU A 18 1.33 -9.50 -9.14
CA LEU A 18 0.21 -10.09 -8.42
C LEU A 18 -0.81 -10.75 -9.37
N LYS A 19 -1.03 -10.15 -10.56
CA LYS A 19 -1.84 -10.77 -11.63
C LYS A 19 -1.22 -12.05 -12.14
N GLN A 20 0.10 -12.10 -12.35
CA GLN A 20 0.82 -13.31 -12.77
C GLN A 20 0.71 -14.43 -11.74
N MET A 21 0.66 -14.09 -10.45
CA MET A 21 0.44 -15.04 -9.36
C MET A 21 -1.05 -15.39 -9.14
N ASN A 22 -1.96 -14.88 -9.98
CA ASN A 22 -3.39 -15.09 -9.89
C ASN A 22 -3.99 -14.68 -8.53
N ILE A 23 -3.36 -13.69 -7.86
CA ILE A 23 -3.79 -13.16 -6.57
C ILE A 23 -4.80 -12.05 -6.81
N ALA A 24 -6.02 -12.21 -6.29
CA ALA A 24 -7.03 -11.16 -6.29
C ALA A 24 -6.53 -9.99 -5.44
N HIS A 25 -6.33 -8.83 -6.08
CA HIS A 25 -5.85 -7.64 -5.41
C HIS A 25 -6.60 -6.39 -5.84
N THR A 26 -6.75 -5.47 -4.89
CA THR A 26 -7.32 -4.14 -5.13
C THR A 26 -6.19 -3.12 -5.16
N ILE A 27 -6.18 -2.26 -6.18
CA ILE A 27 -5.21 -1.17 -6.25
C ILE A 27 -5.82 0.02 -5.52
N GLN A 28 -5.21 0.42 -4.42
CA GLN A 28 -5.63 1.58 -3.64
C GLN A 28 -4.41 2.49 -3.47
N PRO A 29 -4.14 3.40 -4.42
CA PRO A 29 -3.01 4.31 -4.27
C PRO A 29 -3.22 5.15 -3.01
N ALA A 30 -2.18 5.16 -2.17
CA ALA A 30 -2.08 6.08 -1.06
C ALA A 30 -1.64 7.43 -1.60
N ASP A 31 -2.49 8.43 -1.38
CA ASP A 31 -2.21 9.83 -1.68
C ASP A 31 -1.46 10.40 -0.47
N ILE A 32 -0.13 10.26 -0.50
CA ILE A 32 0.76 10.74 0.56
C ILE A 32 1.80 11.68 -0.01
N ASP A 33 2.31 12.56 0.84
CA ASP A 33 3.35 13.50 0.46
C ASP A 33 4.72 12.78 0.34
N GLU A 34 5.15 12.61 -0.91
CA GLU A 34 6.45 12.02 -1.26
C GLU A 34 7.61 13.01 -1.13
N SER A 35 7.35 14.26 -0.71
CA SER A 35 8.38 15.26 -0.54
C SER A 35 9.39 14.84 0.54
N PRO A 36 10.71 14.88 0.24
CA PRO A 36 11.74 14.61 1.23
C PRO A 36 11.74 15.69 2.32
N ARG A 37 11.85 15.27 3.57
CA ARG A 37 12.04 16.19 4.70
C ARG A 37 13.47 16.72 4.71
N LEU A 38 13.67 17.85 5.38
CA LEU A 38 14.99 18.46 5.53
C LEU A 38 15.93 17.47 6.25
N ASN A 39 17.09 17.18 5.64
CA ASN A 39 18.07 16.18 6.09
C ASN A 39 17.56 14.73 6.11
N GLU A 40 16.48 14.40 5.39
CA GLU A 40 16.02 13.02 5.27
C GLU A 40 16.90 12.23 4.30
N THR A 41 17.45 11.11 4.77
CA THR A 41 18.22 10.22 3.89
C THR A 41 17.27 9.50 2.91
N PRO A 42 17.74 9.09 1.72
CA PRO A 42 16.92 8.32 0.79
C PRO A 42 16.31 7.05 1.40
N LEU A 43 17.04 6.42 2.33
CA LEU A 43 16.60 5.19 3.00
C LEU A 43 15.50 5.50 4.04
N SER A 44 15.67 6.58 4.79
CA SER A 44 14.64 7.10 5.71
C SER A 44 13.38 7.53 4.96
N LEU A 45 13.53 8.22 3.83
CA LEU A 45 12.44 8.62 2.96
C LEU A 45 11.65 7.40 2.50
N VAL A 46 12.30 6.41 1.90
CA VAL A 46 11.60 5.21 1.39
C VAL A 46 10.93 4.44 2.53
N SER A 47 11.57 4.29 3.68
CA SER A 47 10.98 3.62 4.85
C SER A 47 9.75 4.36 5.38
N ARG A 48 9.83 5.70 5.47
CA ARG A 48 8.70 6.54 5.89
C ARG A 48 7.56 6.46 4.89
N LEU A 49 7.84 6.62 3.60
CA LEU A 49 6.83 6.55 2.55
C LEU A 49 6.19 5.17 2.50
N ALA A 50 6.95 4.08 2.67
CA ALA A 50 6.39 2.73 2.75
C ALA A 50 5.44 2.58 3.93
N ALA A 51 5.82 3.06 5.12
CA ALA A 51 4.99 3.03 6.31
C ALA A 51 3.73 3.90 6.16
N GLU A 52 3.88 5.14 5.67
CA GLU A 52 2.77 6.06 5.44
C GLU A 52 1.79 5.55 4.38
N LYS A 53 2.28 4.97 3.27
CA LYS A 53 1.41 4.33 2.26
C LYS A 53 0.61 3.19 2.87
N GLY A 54 1.28 2.31 3.60
CA GLY A 54 0.64 1.19 4.29
C GLY A 54 -0.42 1.66 5.30
N GLN A 55 -0.10 2.68 6.10
CA GLN A 55 -0.99 3.23 7.10
C GLN A 55 -2.17 3.97 6.47
N ALA A 56 -1.96 4.75 5.41
CA ALA A 56 -3.02 5.45 4.69
C ALA A 56 -4.02 4.47 4.05
N VAL A 57 -3.54 3.39 3.44
CA VAL A 57 -4.41 2.33 2.91
C VAL A 57 -5.12 1.58 4.02
N LYS A 58 -4.42 1.22 5.10
CA LYS A 58 -5.02 0.53 6.25
C LYS A 58 -6.09 1.39 6.92
N ALA A 59 -5.87 2.69 7.04
CA ALA A 59 -6.87 3.64 7.53
C ALA A 59 -8.08 3.69 6.60
N LYS A 60 -7.87 3.82 5.27
CA LYS A 60 -8.96 3.76 4.28
C LYS A 60 -9.75 2.45 4.34
N LEU A 61 -9.07 1.31 4.56
CA LEU A 61 -9.71 0.00 4.72
C LEU A 61 -10.51 -0.10 6.01
N ALA A 62 -9.94 0.35 7.13
CA ALA A 62 -10.62 0.38 8.42
C ALA A 62 -11.88 1.26 8.36
N SER A 63 -11.81 2.41 7.68
CA SER A 63 -12.97 3.27 7.41
C SER A 63 -14.02 2.61 6.50
N LYS A 64 -13.59 1.68 5.62
CA LYS A 64 -14.49 0.91 4.75
C LYS A 64 -15.17 -0.27 5.43
N GLN A 65 -14.88 -0.51 6.71
CA GLN A 65 -15.58 -1.47 7.58
C GLN A 65 -15.76 -2.84 6.90
N THR A 66 -14.65 -3.52 6.65
CA THR A 66 -14.66 -4.95 6.32
C THR A 66 -13.69 -5.63 7.27
N LEU A 67 -14.20 -6.49 8.16
CA LEU A 67 -13.42 -7.30 9.11
C LEU A 67 -12.65 -8.44 8.40
N THR A 68 -11.99 -8.14 7.29
CA THR A 68 -11.15 -9.08 6.57
C THR A 68 -9.69 -8.92 6.99
N ASP A 69 -9.02 -10.06 7.11
CA ASP A 69 -7.60 -10.20 7.41
C ASP A 69 -6.76 -9.74 6.19
N ASP A 70 -6.81 -8.43 5.94
CA ASP A 70 -6.32 -7.80 4.71
C ASP A 70 -4.82 -7.54 4.81
N THR A 71 -4.08 -8.08 3.85
CA THR A 71 -2.63 -7.91 3.76
C THR A 71 -2.34 -6.75 2.80
N VAL A 72 -1.76 -5.67 3.34
CA VAL A 72 -1.35 -4.48 2.56
C VAL A 72 0.08 -4.68 2.07
N ILE A 73 0.29 -4.57 0.75
CA ILE A 73 1.58 -4.77 0.06
C ILE A 73 1.98 -3.54 -0.77
#